data_AF-A0A5E4YB16-F1
#
_entry.id   AF-A0A5E4YB16-F1
#
_cell.length_a   1.000
_cell.length_b   1.000
_cell.length_c   1.000
_cell.angle_alpha   90.00
_cell.angle_beta   90.00
_cell.angle_gamma   90.00
#
_symmetry.space_group_name_H-M   'P 1'
#
loop_
_entity.id
_entity.type
_entity.pdbx_description
1 polymer ?
#
loop_
_entity_poly.entity_id
_entity_poly.type
_entity_poly.pdbx_seq_one_letter_code
_entity_poly.pdbx_strand_id
1 'polypeptide(L)'
;MNQWWRSYLLIGTVGLASVLAIASTPSGAASAVAGVRTADGIRYVSVTDQTSMAKAKVAALDRCRTQLASGRRGGRCEVLMSGNGPAYWAVVRAVNGEIGIALGDTQTSAVQDAFVVCRRAGQCSLDSAQVWFDSGQRPGRRLPTPQAASVSPAPCRIPTGQVVRMQTRCIDGACVRTYENGCTIRFQAAHCFDKGTSQYVWQPNGCDEDD
;
A
#
# COMPACT_ATOMS: atom_id res chain seq x y z
N MET A 1 13.46 79.71 -22.19
CA MET A 1 13.77 78.34 -22.66
C MET A 1 12.97 77.39 -21.79
N ASN A 2 11.70 77.15 -22.14
CA ASN A 2 11.15 75.99 -22.90
C ASN A 2 11.21 74.70 -22.07
N GLN A 3 10.12 74.21 -21.44
CA GLN A 3 8.96 73.44 -21.97
C GLN A 3 9.25 71.95 -22.32
N TRP A 4 8.36 71.08 -21.79
CA TRP A 4 7.90 69.74 -22.26
C TRP A 4 8.56 68.50 -21.63
N TRP A 5 7.87 67.68 -20.83
CA TRP A 5 6.79 66.69 -21.11
C TRP A 5 7.21 65.45 -21.94
N ARG A 6 7.17 64.30 -21.24
CA ARG A 6 6.76 62.93 -21.66
C ARG A 6 7.51 62.22 -22.79
N SER A 7 7.95 60.98 -22.50
CA SER A 7 7.59 59.70 -23.17
C SER A 7 8.66 58.64 -22.89
N TYR A 8 8.39 57.61 -22.09
CA TYR A 8 7.91 56.26 -22.45
C TYR A 8 8.95 55.31 -23.06
N LEU A 9 9.12 54.18 -22.36
CA LEU A 9 9.43 52.81 -22.81
C LEU A 9 10.78 52.54 -23.50
N LEU A 10 11.56 51.62 -22.91
CA LEU A 10 11.95 50.32 -23.52
C LEU A 10 12.84 49.54 -22.52
N ILE A 11 12.28 48.53 -21.86
CA ILE A 11 12.58 47.09 -22.04
C ILE A 11 14.01 46.69 -21.62
N GLY A 12 14.08 45.94 -20.52
CA GLY A 12 15.26 45.20 -20.07
C GLY A 12 14.86 44.10 -19.09
N THR A 13 13.92 43.24 -19.51
CA THR A 13 13.55 42.01 -18.80
C THR A 13 14.74 41.06 -18.77
N VAL A 14 15.52 41.06 -17.69
CA VAL A 14 16.42 39.94 -17.39
C VAL A 14 15.60 38.90 -16.63
N GLY A 15 15.02 37.99 -17.38
CA GLY A 15 14.37 36.80 -16.85
C GLY A 15 15.41 35.93 -16.14
N LEU A 16 15.39 35.95 -14.81
CA LEU A 16 15.98 34.89 -14.00
C LEU A 16 15.12 33.64 -14.20
N ALA A 17 15.49 32.84 -15.19
CA ALA A 17 15.04 31.46 -15.32
C ALA A 17 15.65 30.66 -14.15
N SER A 18 15.04 30.77 -12.97
CA SER A 18 15.28 29.87 -11.85
C SER A 18 14.69 28.51 -12.22
N VAL A 19 15.49 27.69 -12.89
CA VAL A 19 15.23 26.26 -13.03
C VAL A 19 15.30 25.67 -11.62
N LEU A 20 14.14 25.45 -10.98
CA LEU A 20 14.04 24.58 -9.83
C LEU A 20 14.43 23.16 -10.29
N ALA A 21 15.71 22.84 -10.16
CA ALA A 21 16.14 21.46 -10.11
C ALA A 21 15.48 20.84 -8.87
N ILE A 22 14.38 20.11 -9.09
CA ILE A 22 13.81 19.22 -8.08
C ILE A 22 14.87 18.14 -7.89
N ALA A 23 15.81 18.38 -6.96
CA ALA A 23 16.70 17.35 -6.48
C ALA A 23 15.79 16.30 -5.82
N SER A 24 15.51 15.24 -6.55
CA SER A 24 14.96 14.01 -5.99
C SER A 24 15.96 13.52 -4.97
N THR A 25 15.77 13.91 -3.70
CA THR A 25 16.55 13.35 -2.61
C THR A 25 16.34 11.84 -2.67
N PRO A 26 17.40 11.03 -2.73
CA PRO A 26 17.25 9.59 -2.71
C PRO A 26 16.57 9.23 -1.38
N SER A 27 15.29 8.87 -1.42
CA SER A 27 14.57 8.33 -0.26
C SER A 27 15.26 7.01 0.09
N GLY A 28 15.84 6.93 1.28
CA GLY A 28 16.51 5.73 1.75
C GLY A 28 15.52 4.76 2.39
N ALA A 29 15.69 3.46 2.26
CA ALA A 29 14.68 2.50 2.73
C ALA A 29 14.77 2.14 4.22
N ALA A 30 15.47 2.89 5.07
CA ALA A 30 15.62 2.48 6.46
C ALA A 30 14.56 3.14 7.35
N SER A 31 13.91 2.30 8.16
CA SER A 31 12.88 2.71 9.11
C SER A 31 13.21 2.23 10.51
N ALA A 32 12.72 2.97 11.49
CA ALA A 32 12.78 2.56 12.88
C ALA A 32 11.56 3.03 13.65
N VAL A 33 11.20 2.24 14.66
CA VAL A 33 10.15 2.56 15.63
C VAL A 33 10.82 2.71 16.98
N ALA A 34 10.57 3.82 17.64
CA ALA A 34 11.00 4.06 19.02
C ALA A 34 9.80 4.38 19.88
N GLY A 35 9.88 4.10 21.17
CA GLY A 35 8.79 4.35 22.08
C GLY A 35 9.20 4.50 23.52
N VAL A 36 8.23 4.89 24.33
CA VAL A 36 8.32 5.02 25.77
C VAL A 36 7.26 4.15 26.41
N ARG A 37 7.66 3.44 27.46
CA ARG A 37 6.76 2.65 28.30
C ARG A 37 6.09 3.57 29.33
N THR A 38 4.77 3.58 29.36
CA THR A 38 3.94 4.31 30.32
C THR A 38 3.10 3.32 31.14
N ALA A 39 2.33 3.84 32.11
CA ALA A 39 1.38 3.02 32.87
C ALA A 39 0.30 2.40 31.96
N ASP A 40 -0.08 3.10 30.89
CA ASP A 40 -1.11 2.69 29.93
C ASP A 40 -0.53 1.90 28.73
N GLY A 41 0.72 1.44 28.83
CA GLY A 41 1.40 0.65 27.79
C GLY A 41 2.44 1.43 26.98
N ILE A 42 2.64 1.06 25.72
CA ILE A 42 3.70 1.63 24.88
C ILE A 42 3.14 2.74 23.97
N ARG A 43 3.70 3.94 24.12
CA ARG A 43 3.57 5.03 23.14
C ARG A 43 4.77 4.99 22.21
N TYR A 44 4.57 5.12 20.91
CA TYR A 44 5.65 5.02 19.94
C TYR A 44 5.56 6.09 18.85
N VAL A 45 6.70 6.28 18.17
CA VAL A 45 6.84 7.06 16.95
C VAL A 45 7.56 6.20 15.91
N SER A 46 7.26 6.44 14.64
CA SER A 46 8.00 5.86 13.52
C SER A 46 8.75 6.94 12.75
N VAL A 47 9.87 6.54 12.15
CA VAL A 47 10.60 7.31 11.14
C VAL A 47 10.85 6.40 9.94
N THR A 48 10.73 6.98 8.76
CA THR A 48 10.89 6.31 7.46
C THR A 48 11.91 7.07 6.62
N ASP A 49 12.19 6.56 5.42
CA ASP A 49 12.95 7.25 4.37
C ASP A 49 14.41 7.55 4.74
N GLN A 50 15.01 6.78 5.66
CA GLN A 50 16.38 7.03 6.13
C GLN A 50 17.42 6.30 5.29
N THR A 51 18.58 6.94 5.11
CA THR A 51 19.69 6.37 4.31
C THR A 51 20.32 5.11 4.92
N SER A 52 20.12 4.84 6.21
CA SER A 52 20.62 3.63 6.89
C SER A 52 19.87 3.37 8.19
N MET A 53 19.87 2.11 8.65
CA MET A 53 19.29 1.74 9.95
C MET A 53 19.90 2.53 11.12
N ALA A 54 21.20 2.85 11.06
CA ALA A 54 21.84 3.64 12.11
C ALA A 54 21.22 5.04 12.20
N LYS A 55 21.02 5.71 11.06
CA LYS A 55 20.32 7.00 11.02
C LYS A 55 18.87 6.87 11.44
N ALA A 56 18.18 5.81 11.03
CA ALA A 56 16.80 5.56 11.44
C ALA A 56 16.64 5.42 12.96
N LYS A 57 17.52 4.65 13.62
CA LYS A 57 17.51 4.52 15.08
C LYS A 57 17.70 5.86 15.78
N VAL A 58 18.69 6.65 15.34
CA VAL A 58 18.98 7.97 15.92
C VAL A 58 17.79 8.92 15.72
N ALA A 59 17.24 8.99 14.51
CA ALA A 59 16.09 9.84 14.19
C ALA A 59 14.84 9.42 14.98
N ALA A 60 14.58 8.13 15.14
CA ALA A 60 13.45 7.63 15.92
C ALA A 60 13.58 7.98 17.41
N LEU A 61 14.78 7.84 17.98
CA LEU A 61 15.05 8.21 19.36
C LEU A 61 14.90 9.72 19.58
N ASP A 62 15.40 10.54 18.67
CA ASP A 62 15.27 11.99 18.73
C ASP A 62 13.80 12.42 18.67
N ARG A 63 13.04 11.87 17.71
CA ARG A 63 11.59 12.09 17.59
C ARG A 63 10.83 11.61 18.83
N CYS A 64 11.21 10.47 19.42
CA CYS A 64 10.59 9.98 20.64
C CYS A 64 10.84 10.93 21.82
N ARG A 65 12.07 11.41 22.00
CA ARG A 65 12.44 12.32 23.09
C ARG A 65 11.71 13.65 22.99
N THR A 66 11.57 14.16 21.77
CA THR A 66 10.89 15.43 21.51
C THR A 66 9.37 15.33 21.66
N GLN A 67 8.75 14.23 21.21
CA GLN A 67 7.28 14.11 21.16
C GLN A 67 6.66 13.37 22.35
N LEU A 68 7.34 12.38 22.91
CA LEU A 68 6.78 11.46 23.91
C LEU A 68 7.44 11.57 25.29
N ALA A 69 8.71 11.98 25.34
CA ALA A 69 9.47 12.10 26.57
C ALA A 69 9.97 13.54 26.85
N SER A 70 9.20 14.55 26.43
CA SER A 70 9.54 15.94 26.68
C SER A 70 9.44 16.28 28.19
N GLY A 71 10.51 16.81 28.77
CA GLY A 71 10.55 17.28 30.17
C GLY A 71 10.98 16.22 31.19
N ARG A 72 11.06 16.60 32.47
CA ARG A 72 11.67 15.79 33.55
C ARG A 72 10.91 14.50 33.93
N ARG A 73 9.67 14.34 33.47
CA ARG A 73 8.84 13.14 33.68
C ARG A 73 8.72 12.27 32.43
N GLY A 74 9.39 12.64 31.33
CA GLY A 74 9.43 11.85 30.13
C GLY A 74 10.12 10.52 30.42
N GLY A 75 9.42 9.40 30.20
CA GLY A 75 10.01 8.08 30.37
C GLY A 75 11.18 7.84 29.40
N ARG A 76 11.89 6.72 29.58
CA ARG A 76 13.04 6.38 28.72
C ARG A 76 12.55 5.99 27.32
N CYS A 77 12.99 6.74 26.31
CA CYS A 77 12.81 6.38 24.91
C CYS A 77 13.80 5.29 24.49
N GLU A 78 13.28 4.23 23.89
CA GLU A 78 14.06 3.09 23.39
C GLU A 78 13.67 2.73 21.97
N VAL A 79 14.61 2.19 21.20
CA VAL A 79 14.32 1.63 19.87
C VAL A 79 13.63 0.30 20.06
N LEU A 80 12.41 0.18 19.55
CA LEU A 80 11.61 -1.04 19.62
C LEU A 80 11.90 -1.96 18.43
N MET A 81 12.07 -1.38 17.23
CA MET A 81 12.42 -2.13 16.03
C MET A 81 13.10 -1.21 15.01
N SER A 82 13.97 -1.79 14.18
CA SER A 82 14.56 -1.11 13.02
C SER A 82 14.78 -2.10 11.90
N GLY A 83 14.64 -1.66 10.65
CA GLY A 83 14.80 -2.53 9.51
C GLY A 83 15.12 -1.74 8.25
N ASN A 84 15.60 -2.47 7.25
CA ASN A 84 15.76 -1.94 5.90
C ASN A 84 14.58 -2.41 5.06
N GLY A 85 14.13 -1.53 4.18
CA GLY A 85 13.14 -1.75 3.16
C GLY A 85 13.77 -1.95 1.77
N PRO A 86 12.92 -1.91 0.73
CA PRO A 86 11.50 -1.60 0.82
C PRO A 86 10.71 -2.69 1.57
N ALA A 87 9.78 -2.31 2.45
CA ALA A 87 8.97 -3.24 3.22
C ALA A 87 7.69 -2.58 3.74
N TYR A 88 6.64 -3.38 3.91
CA TYR A 88 5.49 -3.01 4.74
C TYR A 88 5.85 -3.17 6.20
N TRP A 89 5.45 -2.19 7.00
CA TRP A 89 5.58 -2.19 8.43
C TRP A 89 4.20 -2.24 9.05
N ALA A 90 4.04 -3.02 10.11
CA ALA A 90 2.81 -3.05 10.86
C ALA A 90 3.07 -2.95 12.36
N VAL A 91 2.19 -2.24 13.05
CA VAL A 91 2.11 -2.19 14.51
C VAL A 91 0.70 -2.61 14.91
N VAL A 92 0.59 -3.61 15.78
CA VAL A 92 -0.67 -4.06 16.37
C VAL A 92 -0.63 -3.80 17.86
N ARG A 93 -1.73 -3.28 18.41
CA ARG A 93 -1.83 -2.93 19.83
C ARG A 93 -2.66 -3.95 20.61
N ALA A 94 -2.15 -4.32 21.77
CA ALA A 94 -2.85 -5.15 22.74
C ALA A 94 -3.76 -4.29 23.64
N VAL A 95 -4.78 -4.91 24.23
CA VAL A 95 -5.72 -4.25 25.17
C VAL A 95 -5.00 -3.67 26.38
N ASN A 96 -3.91 -4.30 26.83
CA ASN A 96 -3.05 -3.79 27.92
C ASN A 96 -2.06 -2.69 27.47
N GLY A 97 -2.15 -2.23 26.23
CA GLY A 97 -1.33 -1.16 25.68
C GLY A 97 0.05 -1.59 25.17
N GLU A 98 0.43 -2.87 25.30
CA GLU A 98 1.61 -3.42 24.62
C GLU A 98 1.44 -3.38 23.10
N ILE A 99 2.55 -3.49 22.37
CA ILE A 99 2.53 -3.52 20.91
C ILE A 99 3.36 -4.67 20.34
N GLY A 100 2.90 -5.22 19.22
CA GLY A 100 3.71 -6.05 18.34
C GLY A 100 4.07 -5.27 17.08
N ILE A 101 5.32 -5.40 16.63
CA ILE A 101 5.85 -4.72 15.45
C ILE A 101 6.46 -5.78 14.53
N ALA A 102 6.21 -5.67 13.23
CA ALA A 102 6.85 -6.54 12.23
C ALA A 102 7.02 -5.84 10.88
N LEU A 103 7.90 -6.43 10.06
CA LEU A 103 8.08 -6.09 8.66
C LEU A 103 7.59 -7.25 7.78
N GLY A 104 7.12 -6.94 6.58
CA GLY A 104 6.76 -7.94 5.58
C GLY A 104 6.87 -7.41 4.15
N ASP A 105 7.03 -8.33 3.20
CA ASP A 105 7.03 -8.01 1.77
C ASP A 105 5.63 -7.62 1.27
N THR A 106 4.58 -7.96 2.02
CA THR A 106 3.20 -7.56 1.79
C THR A 106 2.58 -6.95 3.04
N GLN A 107 1.53 -6.14 2.86
CA GLN A 107 0.74 -5.62 3.98
C GLN A 107 0.19 -6.75 4.87
N THR A 108 -0.35 -7.81 4.24
CA THR A 108 -0.95 -8.94 4.97
C THR A 108 0.07 -9.66 5.83
N SER A 109 1.25 -9.97 5.29
CA SER A 109 2.31 -10.64 6.06
C SER A 109 2.81 -9.77 7.22
N ALA A 110 3.03 -8.48 6.99
CA ALA A 110 3.45 -7.55 8.05
C ALA A 110 2.44 -7.49 9.20
N VAL A 111 1.14 -7.39 8.89
CA VAL A 111 0.07 -7.33 9.90
C VAL A 111 -0.04 -8.65 10.68
N GLN A 112 0.00 -9.80 9.99
CA GLN A 112 -0.09 -11.12 10.63
C GLN A 112 1.09 -11.36 11.58
N ASP A 113 2.31 -11.04 11.16
CA ASP A 113 3.51 -11.21 11.98
C ASP A 113 3.48 -10.25 13.19
N ALA A 114 3.08 -9.00 12.98
CA ALA A 114 2.91 -8.03 14.06
C ALA A 114 1.85 -8.49 15.08
N PHE A 115 0.76 -9.11 14.62
CA PHE A 115 -0.26 -9.70 15.48
C PHE A 115 0.27 -10.88 16.29
N VAL A 116 1.07 -11.78 15.68
CA VAL A 116 1.73 -12.89 16.39
C VAL A 116 2.67 -12.38 17.48
N VAL A 117 3.46 -11.34 17.20
CA VAL A 117 4.32 -10.69 18.19
C VAL A 117 3.48 -10.07 19.31
N CYS A 118 2.43 -9.32 18.96
CA CYS A 118 1.53 -8.67 19.91
C CYS A 118 0.90 -9.68 20.88
N ARG A 119 0.44 -10.84 20.37
CA ARG A 119 -0.21 -11.88 21.16
C ARG A 119 0.66 -12.49 22.25
N ARG A 120 1.99 -12.34 22.16
CA ARG A 120 2.92 -12.78 23.22
C ARG A 120 2.87 -11.84 24.43
N ALA A 121 2.42 -10.61 24.24
CA ALA A 121 2.39 -9.56 25.25
C ALA A 121 0.98 -9.30 25.82
N GLY A 122 -0.09 -9.70 25.11
CA GLY A 122 -1.46 -9.57 25.59
C GLY A 122 -2.52 -9.97 24.57
N GLN A 123 -3.78 -9.63 24.85
CA GLN A 123 -4.89 -9.83 23.92
C GLN A 123 -4.88 -8.72 22.86
N CYS A 124 -4.82 -9.09 21.58
CA CYS A 124 -4.70 -8.16 20.46
C CYS A 124 -5.87 -8.33 19.48
N SER A 125 -6.21 -7.26 18.76
CA SER A 125 -7.14 -7.28 17.62
C SER A 125 -6.46 -6.76 16.35
N LEU A 126 -6.79 -7.34 15.20
CA LEU A 126 -6.33 -6.87 13.89
C LEU A 126 -6.85 -5.47 13.55
N ASP A 127 -8.00 -5.07 14.11
CA ASP A 127 -8.57 -3.73 13.88
C ASP A 127 -7.69 -2.60 14.44
N SER A 128 -6.77 -2.93 15.35
CA SER A 128 -5.78 -1.99 15.91
C SER A 128 -4.55 -1.80 15.04
N ALA A 129 -4.46 -2.49 13.89
CA ALA A 129 -3.28 -2.49 13.06
C ALA A 129 -3.05 -1.13 12.38
N GLN A 130 -1.87 -0.57 12.60
CA GLN A 130 -1.37 0.57 11.84
C GLN A 130 -0.31 0.08 10.88
N VAL A 131 -0.46 0.42 9.59
CA VAL A 131 0.42 -0.04 8.52
C VAL A 131 0.97 1.14 7.75
N TRP A 132 2.26 1.08 7.41
CA TRP A 132 2.87 1.99 6.45
C TRP A 132 3.84 1.24 5.55
N PHE A 133 4.14 1.80 4.38
CA PHE A 133 5.11 1.25 3.45
C PHE A 133 6.34 2.16 3.42
N ASP A 134 7.51 1.59 3.67
CA ASP A 134 8.78 2.27 3.46
C ASP A 134 9.24 1.98 2.02
N SER A 135 9.04 2.97 1.14
CA SER A 135 9.30 2.85 -0.30
C SER A 135 10.73 3.21 -0.69
N GLY A 136 11.59 3.52 0.28
CA GLY A 136 12.94 3.99 -0.01
C GLY A 136 13.76 2.98 -0.82
N GLN A 137 14.71 3.50 -1.58
CA GLN A 137 15.55 2.74 -2.48
C GLN A 137 16.88 2.38 -1.77
N ARG A 138 17.26 1.10 -1.80
CA ARG A 138 18.54 0.65 -1.24
C ARG A 138 19.65 0.85 -2.27
N PRO A 139 20.81 1.45 -1.92
CA PRO A 139 22.00 1.40 -2.78
C PRO A 139 22.35 -0.07 -3.08
N GLY A 140 22.28 -0.48 -4.35
CA GLY A 140 22.64 -1.82 -4.80
C GLY A 140 21.54 -2.90 -4.78
N ARG A 141 20.27 -2.58 -4.45
CA ARG A 141 19.14 -3.49 -4.70
C ARG A 141 17.93 -2.73 -5.23
N ARG A 142 17.43 -3.15 -6.40
CA ARG A 142 16.13 -2.71 -6.92
C ARG A 142 15.03 -3.17 -5.98
N LEU A 143 14.02 -2.32 -5.77
CA LEU A 143 12.78 -2.74 -5.13
C LEU A 143 12.26 -4.00 -5.85
N PRO A 144 11.70 -4.99 -5.14
CA PRO A 144 10.77 -5.90 -5.78
C PRO A 144 9.71 -5.01 -6.44
N THR A 145 9.44 -5.24 -7.72
CA THR A 145 8.36 -4.55 -8.43
C THR A 145 7.14 -4.56 -7.51
N PRO A 146 6.48 -3.41 -7.24
CA PRO A 146 5.17 -3.44 -6.59
C PRO A 146 4.40 -4.54 -7.30
N GLN A 147 3.80 -5.48 -6.56
CA GLN A 147 2.94 -6.50 -7.17
C GLN A 147 2.10 -5.76 -8.19
N ALA A 148 2.38 -6.02 -9.48
CA ALA A 148 1.76 -5.28 -10.55
C ALA A 148 0.28 -5.39 -10.22
N ALA A 149 -0.38 -4.25 -9.99
CA ALA A 149 -1.83 -4.18 -9.84
C ALA A 149 -2.36 -5.14 -10.89
N SER A 150 -2.95 -6.25 -10.41
CA SER A 150 -3.17 -7.49 -11.16
C SER A 150 -3.22 -7.17 -12.63
N VAL A 151 -2.17 -7.52 -13.39
CA VAL A 151 -2.10 -7.25 -14.84
C VAL A 151 -3.51 -7.48 -15.34
N SER A 152 -4.23 -6.41 -15.72
CA SER A 152 -5.53 -6.60 -16.34
C SER A 152 -5.23 -7.58 -17.45
N PRO A 153 -5.81 -8.80 -17.43
CA PRO A 153 -5.38 -9.86 -18.32
C PRO A 153 -5.36 -9.23 -19.70
N ALA A 154 -4.20 -9.29 -20.37
CA ALA A 154 -4.01 -8.73 -21.70
C ALA A 154 -5.30 -8.99 -22.49
N PRO A 155 -5.89 -7.99 -23.17
CA PRO A 155 -7.25 -8.06 -23.68
C PRO A 155 -7.41 -9.39 -24.40
N CYS A 156 -8.18 -10.25 -23.74
CA CYS A 156 -8.19 -11.67 -24.00
C CYS A 156 -8.93 -11.84 -25.33
N ARG A 157 -8.20 -11.77 -26.44
CA ARG A 157 -8.79 -11.85 -27.78
C ARG A 157 -9.25 -13.28 -28.00
N ILE A 158 -10.54 -13.50 -27.77
CA ILE A 158 -11.23 -14.73 -28.14
C ILE A 158 -11.16 -14.82 -29.67
N PRO A 159 -10.63 -15.91 -30.26
CA PRO A 159 -10.69 -16.11 -31.70
C PRO A 159 -12.15 -16.16 -32.13
N THR A 160 -12.62 -15.15 -32.86
CA THR A 160 -13.96 -15.17 -33.47
C THR A 160 -13.95 -16.12 -34.67
N GLY A 161 -14.89 -17.06 -34.72
CA GLY A 161 -15.08 -17.95 -35.87
C GLY A 161 -14.40 -19.32 -35.80
N GLN A 162 -13.79 -19.69 -34.66
CA GLN A 162 -13.31 -21.06 -34.44
C GLN A 162 -14.00 -21.70 -33.24
N VAL A 163 -14.40 -22.97 -33.37
CA VAL A 163 -14.91 -23.77 -32.25
C VAL A 163 -13.73 -24.12 -31.34
N VAL A 164 -13.36 -23.20 -30.45
CA VAL A 164 -12.31 -23.40 -29.47
C VAL A 164 -12.88 -24.21 -28.31
N ARG A 165 -12.17 -25.26 -27.86
CA ARG A 165 -12.58 -26.00 -26.66
C ARG A 165 -12.60 -25.04 -25.47
N MET A 166 -13.72 -25.03 -24.75
CA MET A 166 -13.94 -24.17 -23.60
C MET A 166 -14.47 -24.97 -22.41
N GLN A 167 -14.04 -24.59 -21.22
CA GLN A 167 -14.54 -25.12 -19.96
C GLN A 167 -15.20 -24.00 -19.17
N THR A 168 -16.47 -24.19 -18.82
CA THR A 168 -17.23 -23.23 -18.01
C THR A 168 -17.44 -23.79 -16.61
N ARG A 169 -17.13 -23.01 -15.58
CA ARG A 169 -17.44 -23.31 -14.18
C ARG A 169 -18.27 -22.18 -13.59
N CYS A 170 -19.38 -22.52 -12.95
CA CYS A 170 -20.30 -21.55 -12.35
C CYS A 170 -20.56 -21.88 -10.88
N ILE A 171 -20.65 -20.84 -10.06
CA ILE A 171 -21.04 -20.91 -8.64
C ILE A 171 -22.04 -19.78 -8.42
N ASP A 172 -23.28 -20.10 -8.06
CA ASP A 172 -24.35 -19.13 -7.76
C ASP A 172 -24.54 -18.04 -8.84
N GLY A 173 -24.48 -18.44 -10.11
CA GLY A 173 -24.60 -17.55 -11.25
C GLY A 173 -23.32 -16.79 -11.64
N ALA A 174 -22.29 -16.76 -10.79
CA ALA A 174 -20.97 -16.24 -11.16
C ALA A 174 -20.19 -17.31 -11.94
N CYS A 175 -19.91 -17.05 -13.21
CA CYS A 175 -19.27 -18.00 -14.11
C CYS A 175 -17.87 -17.56 -14.54
N VAL A 176 -16.99 -18.55 -14.69
CA VAL A 176 -15.66 -18.42 -15.30
C VAL A 176 -15.59 -19.37 -16.48
N ARG A 177 -15.32 -18.83 -17.68
CA ARG A 177 -15.12 -19.62 -18.90
C ARG A 177 -13.67 -19.54 -19.33
N THR A 178 -13.03 -20.70 -19.40
CA THR A 178 -11.63 -20.88 -19.77
C THR A 178 -11.55 -21.47 -21.17
N TYR A 179 -10.86 -20.79 -22.08
CA TYR A 179 -10.62 -21.23 -23.45
C TYR A 179 -9.26 -21.95 -23.55
N GLU A 180 -9.10 -22.77 -24.59
CA GLU A 180 -7.89 -23.58 -24.84
C GLU A 180 -6.59 -22.76 -24.91
N ASN A 181 -6.65 -21.49 -25.33
CA ASN A 181 -5.51 -20.56 -25.33
C ASN A 181 -5.14 -20.02 -23.93
N GLY A 182 -5.73 -20.55 -22.86
CA GLY A 182 -5.55 -20.11 -21.48
C GLY A 182 -6.33 -18.83 -21.14
N CYS A 183 -7.14 -18.32 -22.07
CA CYS A 183 -7.95 -17.13 -21.84
C CYS A 183 -9.10 -17.43 -20.87
N THR A 184 -9.28 -16.61 -19.84
CA THR A 184 -10.41 -16.73 -18.90
C THR A 184 -11.27 -15.49 -18.92
N ILE A 185 -12.57 -15.66 -19.14
CA ILE A 185 -13.56 -14.59 -18.98
C ILE A 185 -14.43 -14.85 -17.76
N ARG A 186 -14.81 -13.78 -17.07
CA ARG A 186 -15.76 -13.81 -15.96
C ARG A 186 -17.04 -13.12 -16.41
N PHE A 187 -18.18 -13.77 -16.17
CA PHE A 187 -19.49 -13.22 -16.51
C PHE A 187 -20.54 -13.75 -15.55
N GLN A 188 -21.66 -13.05 -15.44
CA GLN A 188 -22.84 -13.53 -14.73
C GLN A 188 -23.69 -14.35 -15.71
N ALA A 189 -24.04 -15.59 -15.34
CA ALA A 189 -25.00 -16.39 -16.09
C ALA A 189 -26.36 -15.69 -16.15
N ALA A 190 -27.15 -16.00 -17.18
CA ALA A 190 -28.53 -15.55 -17.24
C ALA A 190 -29.37 -16.33 -16.21
N HIS A 191 -30.33 -15.67 -15.57
CA HIS A 191 -31.27 -16.33 -14.66
C HIS A 191 -32.56 -16.62 -15.42
N CYS A 192 -32.69 -17.85 -15.91
CA CYS A 192 -33.70 -18.24 -16.87
C CYS A 192 -34.81 -19.03 -16.19
N PHE A 193 -36.06 -18.82 -16.60
CA PHE A 193 -37.19 -19.61 -16.12
C PHE A 193 -37.27 -20.91 -16.91
N ASP A 194 -37.02 -22.03 -16.25
CA ASP A 194 -37.14 -23.35 -16.84
C ASP A 194 -38.59 -23.84 -16.74
N LYS A 195 -39.26 -23.96 -17.89
CA LYS A 195 -40.65 -24.43 -17.97
C LYS A 195 -40.81 -25.90 -17.58
N GLY A 196 -39.77 -26.72 -17.73
CA GLY A 196 -39.79 -28.14 -17.38
C GLY A 196 -39.78 -28.38 -15.87
N THR A 197 -39.05 -27.53 -15.13
CA THR A 197 -38.95 -27.63 -13.67
C THR A 197 -39.75 -26.56 -12.93
N SER A 198 -40.33 -25.59 -13.65
CA SER A 198 -41.03 -24.40 -13.11
C SER A 198 -40.19 -23.62 -12.10
N GLN A 199 -38.87 -23.61 -12.29
CA GLN A 199 -37.91 -22.95 -11.41
C GLN A 199 -37.01 -22.02 -12.21
N TYR A 200 -36.48 -20.99 -11.55
CA TYR A 200 -35.43 -20.19 -12.14
C TYR A 200 -34.07 -20.84 -11.93
N VAL A 201 -33.29 -20.94 -13.01
CA VAL A 201 -32.01 -21.62 -13.04
C VAL A 201 -30.97 -20.75 -13.73
N TRP A 202 -29.74 -20.77 -13.22
CA TRP A 202 -28.63 -20.04 -13.84
C TRP A 202 -28.12 -20.78 -15.07
N GLN A 203 -28.25 -20.16 -16.24
CA GLN A 203 -27.81 -20.73 -17.51
C GLN A 203 -26.62 -19.95 -18.09
N PRO A 204 -25.44 -20.59 -18.24
CA PRO A 204 -24.21 -19.92 -18.69
C PRO A 204 -24.16 -19.63 -20.20
N ASN A 205 -25.07 -20.19 -20.98
CA ASN A 205 -25.10 -20.03 -22.44
C ASN A 205 -26.20 -19.06 -22.92
N GLY A 206 -26.86 -18.37 -21.98
CA GLY A 206 -28.09 -17.62 -22.26
C GLY A 206 -29.31 -18.46 -21.91
N CYS A 207 -30.48 -17.83 -21.95
CA CYS A 207 -31.75 -18.56 -21.88
C CYS A 207 -32.04 -19.15 -23.25
N ASP A 208 -32.52 -20.38 -23.30
CA ASP A 208 -33.05 -20.95 -24.53
C ASP A 208 -34.21 -20.05 -24.99
N GLU A 209 -34.03 -19.35 -26.11
CA GLU A 209 -35.13 -18.72 -26.83
C GLU A 209 -35.86 -19.86 -27.54
N ASP A 210 -37.01 -20.27 -27.01
CA ASP A 210 -37.90 -21.20 -27.71
C ASP A 210 -38.25 -20.61 -29.09
N ASP A 211 -37.86 -21.30 -30.18
CA ASP A 211 -38.53 -21.20 -31.49
C ASP A 211 -39.96 -21.78 -31.39
#